data_AF-A0AAD7ES22-F1
#
_entry.id   AF-A0AAD7ES22-F1
#
_cell.length_a   1.000
_cell.length_b   1.000
_cell.length_c   1.000
_cell.angle_alpha   90.00
_cell.angle_beta   90.00
_cell.angle_gamma   90.00
#
_symmetry.space_group_name_H-M   'P 1'
#
loop_
_entity.id
_entity.type
_entity.pdbx_description
1 polymer ?
#
loop_
_entity_poly.entity_id
_entity_poly.type
_entity_poly.pdbx_seq_one_letter_code
_entity_poly.pdbx_strand_id
1 'polypeptide(L)'
;MRIRDPKTTALIFASGKMVVTSAKSEDDSRLASRKYARTVQKPSCNVKFPIRLEGLACSHGQFSSYEPELFPGLIYRMIKPKVVLLIFVSGKIVLTGAKVCEEIYTAFNTIYTVLCEFRKP
;
A
#
# COMPACT_ATOMS: atom_id res chain seq x y z
N MET A 1 1.89 12.44 9.96
CA MET A 1 2.31 11.02 9.98
C MET A 1 3.35 10.82 11.08
N ARG A 2 3.44 9.64 11.71
CA ARG A 2 4.43 9.35 12.78
C ARG A 2 5.10 7.99 12.54
N ILE A 3 6.39 7.88 12.85
CA ILE A 3 7.13 6.61 12.86
C ILE A 3 7.83 6.42 14.21
N ARG A 4 8.06 5.17 14.61
CA ARG A 4 8.61 4.81 15.92
C ARG A 4 10.15 4.85 15.97
N ASP A 5 10.78 4.59 14.83
CA ASP A 5 12.24 4.52 14.71
C ASP A 5 12.71 5.19 13.40
N PRO A 6 13.43 6.31 13.46
CA PRO A 6 13.60 7.19 14.62
C PRO A 6 12.24 7.77 15.06
N LYS A 7 12.00 7.91 16.37
CA LYS A 7 10.71 8.42 16.89
C LYS A 7 10.49 9.88 16.47
N THR A 8 9.73 10.08 15.40
CA THR A 8 9.56 11.40 14.75
C THR A 8 8.13 11.63 14.30
N THR A 9 7.79 12.89 14.00
CA THR A 9 6.52 13.28 13.38
C THR A 9 6.80 14.03 12.08
N ALA A 10 6.06 13.71 11.01
CA ALA A 10 6.08 14.46 9.76
C ALA A 10 4.74 15.15 9.49
N LEU A 11 4.79 16.42 9.09
CA LEU A 11 3.71 17.17 8.47
C LEU A 11 3.95 17.21 6.96
N ILE A 12 2.98 16.78 6.16
CA ILE A 12 3.08 16.72 4.70
C ILE A 12 1.96 17.59 4.14
N PHE A 13 2.32 18.59 3.33
CA PHE A 13 1.40 19.55 2.73
C PHE A 13 1.03 19.13 1.30
N ALA A 14 -0.13 19.59 0.80
CA ALA A 14 -0.58 19.33 -0.56
C ALA A 14 0.40 19.84 -1.64
N SER A 15 1.22 20.84 -1.31
CA SER A 15 2.30 21.35 -2.16
C SER A 15 3.51 20.42 -2.29
N GLY A 16 3.51 19.26 -1.62
CA GLY A 16 4.64 18.33 -1.58
C GLY A 16 5.73 18.71 -0.56
N LYS A 17 5.61 19.86 0.10
CA LYS A 17 6.51 20.22 1.22
C LYS A 17 6.28 19.27 2.39
N MET A 18 7.37 18.87 3.03
CA MET A 18 7.36 18.01 4.22
C MET A 18 8.21 18.63 5.32
N VAL A 19 7.69 18.65 6.54
CA VAL A 19 8.40 19.08 7.75
C VAL A 19 8.52 17.88 8.68
N VAL A 20 9.74 17.54 9.10
CA VAL A 20 10.01 16.43 10.03
C VAL A 20 10.54 17.00 11.34
N THR A 21 9.93 16.60 12.46
CA THR A 21 10.27 17.09 13.81
C THR A 21 10.47 15.93 14.80
N SER A 22 11.05 16.27 15.95
CA SER A 22 11.32 15.36 17.09
C SER A 22 12.47 14.36 16.88
N ALA A 23 13.30 14.56 15.87
CA ALA A 23 14.57 13.82 15.76
C ALA A 23 15.57 14.30 16.82
N LYS A 24 16.42 13.39 17.33
CA LYS A 24 17.45 13.70 18.34
C LYS A 24 18.82 14.04 17.75
N SER A 25 18.99 13.80 16.45
CA SER A 25 20.21 14.07 15.69
C SER A 25 19.85 14.47 14.27
N GLU A 26 20.79 15.12 13.56
CA GLU A 26 20.62 15.41 12.14
C GLU A 26 20.50 14.12 11.31
N ASP A 27 21.29 13.10 11.65
CA ASP A 27 21.26 11.80 10.99
C ASP A 27 19.89 11.12 11.14
N ASP A 28 19.30 11.13 12.34
CA ASP A 28 17.95 10.62 12.57
C ASP A 28 16.91 11.41 11.77
N SER A 29 17.06 12.74 11.70
CA SER A 29 16.17 13.60 10.93
C SER A 29 16.22 13.24 9.45
N ARG A 30 17.43 13.03 8.91
CA ARG A 30 17.67 12.64 7.52
C ARG A 30 17.12 11.23 7.23
N LEU A 31 17.34 10.28 8.12
CA LEU A 31 16.83 8.91 8.01
C LEU A 31 15.29 8.87 8.06
N ALA A 32 14.69 9.57 9.03
CA ALA A 32 13.24 9.68 9.16
C ALA A 32 12.61 10.34 7.92
N SER A 33 13.21 11.43 7.43
CA SER A 33 12.76 12.11 6.20
C SER A 33 12.73 11.15 5.00
N ARG A 34 13.77 10.32 4.83
CA ARG A 34 13.80 9.29 3.78
C ARG A 34 12.74 8.21 4.00
N LYS A 35 12.51 7.76 5.24
CA LYS A 35 11.46 6.77 5.58
C LYS A 35 10.06 7.32 5.25
N TYR A 36 9.79 8.60 5.56
CA TYR A 36 8.53 9.26 5.21
C TYR A 36 8.37 9.42 3.70
N ALA A 37 9.39 9.96 3.01
CA ALA A 37 9.37 10.12 1.56
C ALA A 37 9.10 8.79 0.85
N ARG A 38 9.79 7.70 1.25
CA ARG A 38 9.53 6.36 0.72
C ARG A 38 8.11 5.88 0.98
N THR A 39 7.51 6.24 2.11
CA THR A 39 6.12 5.84 2.41
C THR A 39 5.13 6.60 1.53
N VAL A 40 5.36 7.89 1.29
CA VAL A 40 4.54 8.71 0.38
C VAL A 40 4.71 8.30 -1.08
N GLN A 41 5.92 7.88 -1.47
CA GLN A 41 6.22 7.39 -2.82
C GLN A 41 5.59 6.02 -3.11
N LYS A 42 5.07 5.29 -2.11
CA LYS A 42 4.39 4.03 -2.38
C LYS A 42 3.13 4.31 -3.20
N PRO A 43 2.99 3.73 -4.40
CA PRO A 43 1.79 3.88 -5.19
C PRO A 43 0.62 3.26 -4.43
N SER A 44 -0.27 4.12 -3.94
CA SER A 44 -1.54 3.72 -3.36
C SER A 44 -2.67 4.13 -4.28
N CYS A 45 -3.49 3.18 -4.67
CA CYS A 45 -4.67 3.38 -5.49
C CYS A 45 -5.92 3.14 -4.64
N ASN A 46 -7.05 3.71 -5.05
CA ASN A 46 -8.32 3.47 -4.36
C ASN A 46 -9.41 3.26 -5.40
N VAL A 47 -10.06 2.09 -5.36
CA VAL A 47 -11.15 1.74 -6.27
C VAL A 47 -12.50 2.36 -5.88
N LYS A 48 -12.58 3.05 -4.73
CA LYS A 48 -13.73 3.82 -4.25
C LYS A 48 -14.97 2.99 -3.91
N PHE A 49 -14.84 1.68 -3.79
CA PHE A 49 -15.89 0.79 -3.30
C PHE A 49 -15.31 -0.27 -2.34
N PRO A 50 -16.11 -0.75 -1.38
CA PRO A 50 -15.69 -1.80 -0.47
C PRO A 50 -15.60 -3.18 -1.15
N ILE A 51 -14.66 -4.02 -0.70
CA ILE A 51 -14.32 -5.32 -1.32
C ILE A 51 -14.56 -6.47 -0.35
N ARG A 52 -15.12 -7.59 -0.84
CA ARG A 52 -15.29 -8.88 -0.15
C ARG A 52 -13.98 -9.68 -0.18
N LEU A 53 -13.07 -9.39 0.76
CA LEU A 53 -11.75 -10.01 0.80
C LEU A 53 -11.79 -11.52 1.04
N GLU A 54 -12.77 -12.01 1.82
CA GLU A 54 -12.96 -13.43 2.10
C GLU A 54 -13.24 -14.22 0.82
N GLY A 55 -14.12 -13.67 -0.05
CA GLY A 55 -14.44 -14.26 -1.34
C GLY A 55 -13.26 -14.24 -2.30
N LEU A 56 -12.52 -13.12 -2.32
CA LEU A 56 -11.31 -12.99 -3.12
C LEU A 56 -10.24 -13.99 -2.68
N ALA A 57 -10.03 -14.15 -1.37
CA ALA A 57 -9.08 -15.11 -0.80
C ALA A 57 -9.44 -16.55 -1.15
N CYS A 58 -10.71 -16.90 -1.09
CA CYS A 58 -11.20 -18.23 -1.43
C CYS A 58 -11.02 -18.54 -2.93
N SER A 59 -11.36 -17.58 -3.81
CA SER A 59 -11.29 -17.77 -5.27
C SER A 59 -9.83 -17.73 -5.79
N HIS A 60 -8.99 -16.86 -5.23
CA HIS A 60 -7.60 -16.66 -5.65
C HIS A 60 -6.59 -17.20 -4.63
N GLY A 61 -6.91 -18.29 -3.92
CA GLY A 61 -6.11 -18.79 -2.79
C GLY A 61 -4.65 -19.09 -3.11
N GLN A 62 -4.32 -19.47 -4.35
CA GLN A 62 -2.93 -19.71 -4.78
C GLN A 62 -2.06 -18.44 -4.77
N PHE A 63 -2.68 -17.27 -4.96
CA PHE A 63 -1.98 -15.98 -5.06
C PHE A 63 -2.26 -15.08 -3.85
N SER A 64 -3.22 -15.43 -3.01
CA SER A 64 -3.72 -14.56 -1.95
C SER A 64 -3.54 -15.19 -0.57
N SER A 65 -3.29 -14.33 0.41
CA SER A 65 -3.24 -14.69 1.82
C SER A 65 -4.02 -13.63 2.59
N TYR A 66 -5.01 -14.06 3.36
CA TYR A 66 -5.88 -13.18 4.14
C TYR A 66 -6.15 -13.82 5.50
N GLU A 67 -5.52 -13.22 6.51
CA GLU A 67 -5.55 -13.64 7.92
C GLU A 67 -5.89 -12.38 8.72
N PRO A 68 -7.17 -11.97 8.83
CA PRO A 68 -7.56 -10.68 9.40
C PRO A 68 -7.12 -10.48 10.85
N GLU A 69 -6.98 -11.59 11.61
CA GLU A 69 -6.46 -11.61 12.98
C GLU A 69 -4.97 -11.22 13.05
N LEU A 70 -4.20 -11.51 11.99
CA LEU A 70 -2.77 -11.20 11.90
C LEU A 70 -2.51 -9.88 11.17
N PHE A 71 -3.27 -9.61 10.10
CA PHE A 71 -3.12 -8.41 9.28
C PHE A 71 -4.45 -8.02 8.61
N PRO A 72 -4.88 -6.74 8.70
CA PRO A 72 -6.21 -6.31 8.25
C PRO A 72 -6.41 -6.21 6.72
N GLY A 73 -5.41 -6.57 5.92
CA GLY A 73 -5.47 -6.52 4.46
C GLY A 73 -5.18 -7.87 3.82
N LEU A 74 -5.68 -8.09 2.61
CA LEU A 74 -5.34 -9.25 1.80
C LEU A 74 -4.02 -9.00 1.07
N ILE A 75 -3.09 -9.94 1.19
CA ILE A 75 -1.81 -9.93 0.48
C ILE A 75 -2.01 -10.71 -0.82
N TYR A 76 -1.89 -10.03 -1.97
CA TYR A 76 -1.98 -10.64 -3.30
C TYR A 76 -0.62 -10.62 -3.99
N ARG A 77 -0.09 -11.79 -4.35
CA ARG A 77 1.19 -11.97 -5.03
C ARG A 77 0.95 -12.17 -6.52
N MET A 78 1.15 -11.11 -7.30
CA MET A 78 1.04 -11.17 -8.75
C MET A 78 2.36 -11.67 -9.36
N ILE A 79 2.27 -12.65 -10.26
CA ILE A 79 3.44 -13.25 -10.92
C ILE A 79 3.95 -12.34 -12.05
N LYS A 80 3.03 -11.77 -12.84
CA LYS A 80 3.35 -10.94 -14.00
C LYS A 80 2.43 -9.71 -14.07
N PRO A 81 2.96 -8.49 -13.85
CA PRO A 81 4.31 -8.18 -13.35
C PRO A 81 4.56 -8.72 -11.93
N LYS A 82 5.83 -8.90 -11.55
CA LYS A 82 6.21 -9.47 -10.25
C LYS A 82 6.05 -8.42 -9.14
N VAL A 83 4.83 -8.27 -8.64
CA VAL A 83 4.46 -7.27 -7.64
C VAL A 83 3.62 -7.88 -6.52
N VAL A 84 3.62 -7.20 -5.36
CA VAL A 84 2.77 -7.55 -4.22
C VAL A 84 1.78 -6.42 -3.98
N LEU A 85 0.49 -6.77 -3.94
CA LEU A 85 -0.59 -5.85 -3.66
C LEU A 85 -1.13 -6.11 -2.24
N LEU A 86 -1.34 -5.05 -1.48
CA LEU A 86 -2.06 -5.08 -0.20
C LEU A 86 -3.43 -4.47 -0.43
N ILE A 87 -4.47 -5.28 -0.35
CA ILE A 87 -5.85 -4.90 -0.68
C ILE A 87 -6.65 -4.82 0.62
N PHE A 88 -7.27 -3.67 0.89
CA PHE A 88 -8.04 -3.45 2.11
C PHE A 88 -9.54 -3.47 1.81
N VAL A 89 -10.34 -3.86 2.81
CA VAL A 89 -11.82 -3.87 2.71
C VAL A 89 -12.39 -2.54 2.22
N SER A 90 -11.72 -1.42 2.55
CA SER A 90 -12.09 -0.06 2.12
C SER A 90 -11.93 0.24 0.62
N GLY A 91 -11.35 -0.68 -0.17
CA GLY A 91 -11.01 -0.42 -1.58
C GLY A 91 -9.66 0.28 -1.78
N LYS A 92 -8.93 0.59 -0.70
CA LYS A 92 -7.54 1.04 -0.79
C LYS A 92 -6.64 -0.13 -1.19
N ILE A 93 -5.70 0.14 -2.08
CA ILE A 93 -4.74 -0.83 -2.61
C ILE A 93 -3.35 -0.19 -2.51
N VAL A 94 -2.40 -0.92 -1.96
CA VAL A 94 -0.99 -0.53 -1.96
C VAL A 94 -0.23 -1.49 -2.85
N LEU A 95 0.45 -0.98 -3.88
CA LEU A 95 1.28 -1.79 -4.76
C LEU A 95 2.75 -1.63 -4.38
N THR A 96 3.47 -2.74 -4.34
CA THR A 96 4.91 -2.76 -4.00
C THR A 96 5.65 -3.78 -4.86
N GLY A 97 6.96 -3.57 -5.04
CA GLY A 97 7.83 -4.49 -5.78
C GLY A 97 7.97 -4.19 -7.28
N ALA A 98 7.25 -3.20 -7.81
CA ALA A 98 7.44 -2.72 -9.17
C ALA A 98 8.81 -2.05 -9.34
N LYS A 99 9.48 -2.32 -10.46
CA LYS A 99 10.76 -1.70 -10.85
C LYS A 99 10.57 -0.47 -11.72
N VAL A 100 9.51 -0.44 -12.51
CA VAL A 100 9.15 0.66 -13.41
C VAL A 100 7.69 1.06 -13.20
N CYS A 101 7.36 2.30 -13.56
CA CYS A 101 6.03 2.85 -13.33
C CYS A 101 4.94 2.08 -14.11
N GLU A 102 5.25 1.63 -15.33
CA GLU A 102 4.33 0.86 -16.18
C GLU A 102 3.82 -0.43 -15.51
N GLU A 103 4.68 -1.14 -14.76
CA GLU A 103 4.30 -2.34 -14.02
C GLU A 103 3.19 -2.06 -12.99
N ILE A 104 3.20 -0.86 -12.38
CA ILE A 104 2.16 -0.45 -11.43
C ILE A 104 0.82 -0.33 -12.16
N TYR A 105 0.79 0.33 -13.32
CA TYR A 105 -0.42 0.51 -14.12
C TYR A 105 -0.94 -0.83 -14.64
N THR A 106 -0.07 -1.69 -15.16
CA THR A 106 -0.46 -3.03 -15.61
C THR A 106 -1.04 -3.85 -14.45
N ALA A 107 -0.36 -3.88 -13.30
CA ALA A 107 -0.84 -4.62 -12.13
C ALA A 107 -2.19 -4.11 -11.63
N PHE A 108 -2.36 -2.78 -11.58
CA PHE A 108 -3.61 -2.17 -11.18
C PHE A 108 -4.75 -2.51 -12.15
N ASN A 109 -4.53 -2.42 -13.46
CA ASN A 109 -5.55 -2.76 -14.45
C ASN A 109 -5.96 -4.24 -14.39
N THR A 110 -4.99 -5.15 -14.23
CA THR A 110 -5.26 -6.58 -14.10
C THR A 110 -6.04 -6.91 -12.84
N ILE A 111 -5.70 -6.30 -11.70
CA ILE A 111 -6.44 -6.59 -10.46
C ILE A 111 -7.80 -5.88 -10.43
N TYR A 112 -7.95 -4.73 -11.08
CA TYR A 112 -9.18 -3.94 -11.04
C TYR A 112 -10.40 -4.71 -11.53
N THR A 113 -10.27 -5.48 -12.61
CA THR A 113 -11.35 -6.32 -13.14
C THR A 113 -11.79 -7.37 -12.13
N VAL A 114 -10.84 -8.05 -11.49
CA VAL A 114 -11.10 -9.03 -10.43
C VAL A 114 -11.80 -8.35 -9.25
N LEU A 115 -11.33 -7.19 -8.79
CA LEU A 115 -11.91 -6.52 -7.63
C LEU A 115 -13.35 -6.06 -7.85
N CYS A 116 -13.72 -5.72 -9.09
CA CYS A 116 -15.10 -5.40 -9.44
C CYS A 116 -16.07 -6.57 -9.19
N GLU A 117 -15.63 -7.82 -9.40
CA GLU A 117 -16.45 -9.02 -9.14
C GLU A 117 -16.70 -9.23 -7.64
N PHE A 118 -15.76 -8.79 -6.80
CA PHE A 118 -15.85 -8.90 -5.34
C PHE A 118 -16.32 -7.61 -4.66
N ARG A 119 -16.92 -6.68 -5.40
CA ARG A 119 -17.51 -5.47 -4.82
C ARG A 119 -18.61 -5.83 -3.82
N LYS A 120 -18.56 -5.26 -2.61
CA LYS A 120 -19.66 -5.35 -1.65
C LYS A 120 -20.85 -4.52 -2.18
N PRO A 121 -22.08 -5.04 -2.10
CA PRO A 121 -23.28 -4.27 -2.44
C PRO A 121 -23.40 -3.00 -1.61
#